data_AF-A0A7W1IQQ5-F1
#
_entry.id   AF-A0A7W1IQQ5-F1
#
_cell.length_a   1.000
_cell.length_b   1.000
_cell.length_c   1.000
_cell.angle_alpha   90.00
_cell.angle_beta   90.00
_cell.angle_gamma   90.00
#
_symmetry.space_group_name_H-M   'P 1'
#
loop_
_entity.id
_entity.type
_entity.pdbx_description
1 polymer ?
#
loop_
_entity_poly.entity_id
_entity_poly.type
_entity_poly.pdbx_seq_one_letter_code
_entity_poly.pdbx_strand_id
1 'polypeptide(L)'
;MDDAIALIEKSLDVRYDSGDVTAIERPHTTGWRVLPTLVTAQMSEGHSQITLDGGSPVAIAEGDALVVGAGVLHRIDLRSPRGISRWSHLDVRAFGGAVDALSLIEPPSRLSGATARRIGDLNQALAVLAKQPAGIAQAAQRKALGFEIFALIAAASPAVPAALD
;
A
#
# COMPACT_ATOMS: atom_id res chain seq x y z
N MET A 1 0.92 -20.31 19.67
CA MET A 1 1.25 -19.46 18.50
C MET A 1 0.35 -19.82 17.33
N ASP A 2 0.17 -21.11 17.05
CA ASP A 2 -0.66 -21.62 15.95
C ASP A 2 -2.14 -21.18 16.01
N ASP A 3 -2.76 -21.14 17.20
CA ASP A 3 -4.15 -20.71 17.35
C ASP A 3 -4.37 -19.23 17.00
N ALA A 4 -3.40 -18.36 17.32
CA ALA A 4 -3.49 -16.94 17.03
C ALA A 4 -3.38 -16.67 15.52
N ILE A 5 -2.46 -17.36 14.84
CA ILE A 5 -2.31 -17.28 13.38
C ILE A 5 -3.56 -17.83 12.69
N ALA A 6 -4.11 -18.96 13.14
CA ALA A 6 -5.34 -19.50 12.59
C ALA A 6 -6.54 -18.56 12.77
N LEU A 7 -6.59 -17.78 13.85
CA LEU A 7 -7.63 -16.77 14.06
C LEU A 7 -7.45 -15.55 13.16
N ILE A 8 -6.21 -15.09 12.97
CA ILE A 8 -5.88 -14.03 12.00
C ILE A 8 -6.29 -14.48 10.60
N GLU A 9 -5.87 -15.66 10.17
CA GLU A 9 -6.18 -16.22 8.85
C GLU A 9 -7.68 -16.25 8.57
N LYS A 10 -8.49 -16.71 9.52
CA LYS A 10 -9.96 -16.80 9.37
C LYS A 10 -10.66 -15.43 9.38
N SER A 11 -10.01 -14.39 9.87
CA SER A 11 -10.63 -13.09 10.11
C SER A 11 -10.04 -11.95 9.29
N LEU A 12 -8.95 -12.21 8.56
CA LEU A 12 -8.31 -11.22 7.71
C LEU A 12 -9.25 -10.84 6.55
N ASP A 13 -9.39 -9.54 6.34
CA ASP A 13 -10.20 -8.93 5.31
C ASP A 13 -9.39 -7.84 4.60
N VAL A 14 -9.68 -7.64 3.32
CA VAL A 14 -9.11 -6.55 2.54
C VAL A 14 -10.19 -5.91 1.69
N ARG A 15 -10.27 -4.59 1.77
CA ARG A 15 -11.15 -3.76 0.96
C ARG A 15 -10.31 -2.78 0.14
N TYR A 16 -10.53 -2.80 -1.16
CA TYR A 16 -10.03 -1.77 -2.06
C TYR A 16 -10.93 -0.55 -2.00
N ASP A 17 -10.36 0.61 -1.67
CA ASP A 17 -11.05 1.89 -1.63
C ASP A 17 -10.95 2.61 -2.99
N SER A 18 -9.73 2.87 -3.43
CA SER A 18 -9.44 3.64 -4.65
C SER A 18 -8.03 3.38 -5.17
N GLY A 19 -7.73 3.83 -6.38
CA GLY A 19 -6.46 3.59 -7.04
C GLY A 19 -6.50 3.95 -8.52
N ASP A 20 -5.35 4.29 -9.08
CA ASP A 20 -5.23 4.62 -10.50
C ASP A 20 -3.78 4.48 -11.00
N VAL A 21 -3.61 4.68 -12.32
CA VAL A 21 -2.33 4.95 -12.95
C VAL A 21 -2.31 6.42 -13.37
N THR A 22 -1.55 7.24 -12.65
CA THR A 22 -1.61 8.69 -12.78
C THR A 22 -0.29 9.24 -13.30
N ALA A 23 -0.35 9.93 -14.44
CA ALA A 23 0.74 10.79 -14.88
C ALA A 23 0.76 12.06 -14.00
N ILE A 24 1.94 12.42 -13.49
CA ILE A 24 2.15 13.56 -12.60
C ILE A 24 3.25 14.46 -13.16
N GLU A 25 3.04 15.78 -13.10
CA GLU A 25 3.99 16.79 -13.57
C GLU A 25 4.32 17.78 -12.45
N ARG A 26 5.53 18.36 -12.46
CA ARG A 26 5.89 19.39 -11.50
C ARG A 26 5.20 20.74 -11.78
N PRO A 27 4.81 21.50 -10.75
CA PRO A 27 4.92 21.17 -9.33
C PRO A 27 3.83 20.17 -8.88
N HIS A 28 4.22 19.06 -8.26
CA HIS A 28 3.30 18.12 -7.64
C HIS A 28 3.73 17.80 -6.22
N THR A 29 2.82 18.06 -5.28
CA THR A 29 2.94 17.68 -3.87
C THR A 29 1.56 17.24 -3.39
N THR A 30 1.53 16.24 -2.52
CA THR A 30 0.30 15.83 -1.86
C THR A 30 -0.07 16.74 -0.68
N GLY A 31 0.83 17.63 -0.29
CA GLY A 31 0.80 18.27 1.03
C GLY A 31 0.98 17.25 2.17
N TRP A 32 1.02 17.75 3.40
CA TRP A 32 0.95 16.91 4.60
C TRP A 32 -0.47 16.41 4.80
N ARG A 33 -0.63 15.10 4.94
CA ARG A 33 -1.94 14.47 5.11
C ARG A 33 -1.86 13.16 5.90
N VAL A 34 -2.99 12.79 6.48
CA VAL A 34 -3.23 11.47 7.05
C VAL A 34 -4.32 10.81 6.22
N LEU A 35 -4.13 9.55 5.84
CA LEU A 35 -5.15 8.76 5.15
C LEU A 35 -5.61 7.61 6.05
N PRO A 36 -6.90 7.24 6.01
CA PRO A 36 -7.46 6.20 6.88
C PRO A 36 -7.16 4.77 6.37
N THR A 37 -6.40 4.65 5.28
CA THR A 37 -6.12 3.42 4.54
C THR A 37 -4.62 3.26 4.34
N LEU A 38 -4.21 2.01 4.11
CA LEU A 38 -2.90 1.69 3.55
C LEU A 38 -2.78 2.34 2.16
N VAL A 39 -1.72 3.11 1.95
CA VAL A 39 -1.34 3.64 0.64
C VAL A 39 -0.16 2.84 0.10
N THR A 40 -0.29 2.31 -1.12
CA THR A 40 0.85 1.85 -1.89
C THR A 40 0.94 2.66 -3.18
N ALA A 41 2.16 3.02 -3.58
CA ALA A 41 2.38 3.69 -4.86
C ALA A 41 3.73 3.30 -5.44
N GLN A 42 3.73 2.81 -6.69
CA GLN A 42 4.93 2.46 -7.43
C GLN A 42 5.21 3.54 -8.47
N MET A 43 6.45 4.05 -8.48
CA MET A 43 6.89 5.02 -9.49
C MET A 43 7.34 4.25 -10.74
N SER A 44 6.49 4.16 -11.77
CA SER A 44 6.89 3.49 -13.02
C SER A 44 7.74 4.37 -13.94
N GLU A 45 7.71 5.69 -13.72
CA GLU A 45 8.58 6.67 -14.39
C GLU A 45 8.89 7.83 -13.43
N GLY A 46 10.11 8.36 -13.48
CA GLY A 46 10.51 9.52 -12.67
C GLY A 46 10.92 9.16 -11.24
N HIS A 47 11.04 10.17 -10.37
CA HIS A 47 11.38 9.94 -8.96
C HIS A 47 10.68 10.95 -8.04
N SER A 48 10.29 10.46 -6.87
CA SER A 48 9.63 11.24 -5.83
C SER A 48 10.39 11.13 -4.51
N GLN A 49 9.93 11.87 -3.52
CA GLN A 49 10.43 11.81 -2.17
C GLN A 49 9.22 11.73 -1.24
N ILE A 50 9.23 10.75 -0.35
CA ILE A 50 8.26 10.66 0.74
C ILE A 50 8.88 11.20 2.03
N THR A 51 8.13 12.00 2.76
CA THR A 51 8.49 12.44 4.11
C THR A 51 7.41 11.94 5.06
N LEU A 52 7.78 11.16 6.06
CA LEU A 52 6.91 10.74 7.16
C LEU A 52 7.13 11.68 8.35
N ASP A 53 6.13 11.84 9.21
CA ASP A 53 6.27 12.66 10.41
C ASP A 53 7.41 12.16 11.31
N GLY A 54 8.23 13.08 11.80
CA GLY A 54 9.46 12.80 12.56
C GLY A 54 10.58 12.06 11.79
N GLY A 55 10.35 11.67 10.52
CA GLY A 55 11.27 10.87 9.73
C GLY A 55 12.18 11.68 8.81
N SER A 56 13.34 11.11 8.46
CA SER A 56 14.14 11.61 7.34
C SER A 56 13.43 11.33 6.02
N PRO A 57 13.48 12.24 5.03
CA PRO A 57 12.87 11.96 3.75
C PRO A 57 13.51 10.78 3.03
N VAL A 58 12.68 9.95 2.41
CA VAL A 58 13.10 8.76 1.66
C VAL A 58 12.87 9.02 0.16
N ALA A 59 13.93 8.85 -0.63
CA ALA A 59 13.84 8.92 -2.08
C ALA A 59 13.20 7.65 -2.66
N ILE A 60 12.24 7.84 -3.56
CA ILE A 60 11.54 6.77 -4.29
C ILE A 60 11.94 6.91 -5.76
N ALA A 61 12.79 6.01 -6.23
CA ALA A 61 13.27 6.01 -7.61
C ALA A 61 12.25 5.34 -8.54
N GLU A 62 12.52 5.42 -9.85
CA GLU A 62 11.81 4.60 -10.83
C GLU A 62 11.97 3.11 -10.49
N GLY A 63 10.86 2.37 -10.51
CA GLY A 63 10.79 0.97 -10.13
C GLY A 63 10.54 0.73 -8.64
N ASP A 64 10.76 1.71 -7.77
CA ASP A 64 10.48 1.59 -6.33
C ASP A 64 8.98 1.75 -6.04
N ALA A 65 8.55 1.18 -4.93
CA ALA A 65 7.23 1.36 -4.36
C ALA A 65 7.33 1.92 -2.94
N LEU A 66 6.49 2.90 -2.62
CA LEU A 66 6.28 3.36 -1.25
C LEU A 66 5.10 2.62 -0.61
N VAL A 67 5.19 2.45 0.71
CA VAL A 67 4.15 1.86 1.54
C VAL A 67 3.94 2.80 2.72
N VAL A 68 2.68 3.18 2.96
CA VAL A 68 2.31 4.05 4.09
C VAL A 68 1.11 3.43 4.78
N GLY A 69 1.26 3.07 6.06
CA GLY A 69 0.17 2.55 6.86
C GLY A 69 -0.94 3.59 7.09
N ALA A 70 -2.13 3.10 7.43
CA ALA A 70 -3.24 3.98 7.82
C ALA A 70 -2.84 4.84 9.04
N GLY A 71 -3.31 6.08 9.09
CA GLY A 71 -3.02 6.98 10.20
C GLY A 71 -1.64 7.63 10.19
N VAL A 72 -0.73 7.23 9.29
CA VAL A 72 0.62 7.82 9.20
C VAL A 72 0.58 9.17 8.48
N LEU A 73 0.99 10.23 9.19
CA LEU A 73 1.17 11.57 8.62
C LEU A 73 2.34 11.57 7.63
N HIS A 74 2.05 11.92 6.38
CA HIS A 74 3.04 11.89 5.31
C HIS A 74 2.84 13.01 4.28
N ARG A 75 3.89 13.27 3.51
CA ARG A 75 3.89 14.11 2.29
C ARG A 75 4.70 13.42 1.21
N ILE A 76 4.21 13.45 -0.02
CA ILE A 76 4.94 12.98 -1.21
C ILE A 76 5.16 14.17 -2.14
N ASP A 77 6.41 14.38 -2.53
CA ASP A 77 6.82 15.43 -3.46
C ASP A 77 7.41 14.79 -4.73
N LEU A 78 6.90 15.15 -5.91
CA LEU A 78 7.53 14.77 -7.16
C LEU A 78 8.81 15.59 -7.34
N ARG A 79 9.94 14.91 -7.58
CA ARG A 79 11.26 15.55 -7.72
C ARG A 79 11.69 15.67 -9.18
N SER A 80 11.41 14.67 -10.01
CA SER A 80 11.56 14.76 -11.47
C SER A 80 10.56 15.73 -12.12
N PRO A 81 10.82 16.25 -13.33
CA PRO A 81 9.86 17.11 -14.03
C PRO A 81 8.50 16.44 -14.29
N ARG A 82 8.52 15.13 -14.53
CA ARG A 82 7.36 14.26 -14.80
C ARG A 82 7.54 12.90 -14.14
N GLY A 83 6.46 12.16 -14.00
CA GLY A 83 6.48 10.75 -13.60
C GLY A 83 5.14 10.07 -13.81
N ILE A 84 5.12 8.75 -13.59
CA ILE A 84 3.90 7.94 -13.59
C ILE A 84 3.85 7.16 -12.28
N SER A 85 2.74 7.28 -11.56
CA SER A 85 2.49 6.58 -10.30
C SER A 85 1.35 5.57 -10.48
N ARG A 86 1.61 4.32 -10.11
CA ARG A 86 0.60 3.24 -10.03
C ARG A 86 0.28 3.00 -8.57
N TRP A 87 -0.92 3.38 -8.13
CA TRP A 87 -1.22 3.47 -6.70
C TRP A 87 -2.57 2.88 -6.33
N SER A 88 -2.70 2.50 -5.06
CA SER A 88 -3.94 2.03 -4.44
C SER A 88 -4.07 2.46 -2.99
N HIS A 89 -5.30 2.62 -2.55
CA HIS A 89 -5.72 2.72 -1.16
C HIS A 89 -6.43 1.42 -0.77
N LEU A 90 -5.92 0.75 0.26
CA LEU A 90 -6.43 -0.51 0.77
C LEU A 90 -6.76 -0.38 2.26
N ASP A 91 -7.82 -1.04 2.70
CA ASP A 91 -8.16 -1.20 4.10
C ASP A 91 -7.99 -2.68 4.44
N VAL A 92 -6.98 -3.02 5.24
CA VAL A 92 -6.66 -4.41 5.61
C VAL A 92 -6.94 -4.59 7.09
N ARG A 93 -7.89 -5.46 7.43
CA ARG A 93 -8.39 -5.61 8.81
C ARG A 93 -8.37 -7.07 9.25
N ALA A 94 -8.27 -7.30 10.55
CA ALA A 94 -8.47 -8.60 11.17
C ALA A 94 -9.59 -8.55 12.22
N PHE A 95 -10.02 -9.73 12.68
CA PHE A 95 -11.03 -9.91 13.74
C PHE A 95 -12.34 -9.15 13.48
N GLY A 96 -12.88 -9.28 12.26
CA GLY A 96 -14.16 -8.66 11.88
C GLY A 96 -14.08 -7.14 11.72
N GLY A 97 -12.91 -6.58 11.43
CA GLY A 97 -12.72 -5.15 11.22
C GLY A 97 -12.10 -4.40 12.40
N ALA A 98 -11.93 -5.06 13.55
CA ALA A 98 -11.51 -4.40 14.80
C ALA A 98 -10.04 -3.99 14.82
N VAL A 99 -9.17 -4.73 14.11
CA VAL A 99 -7.72 -4.52 14.14
C VAL A 99 -7.23 -4.16 12.75
N ASP A 100 -6.39 -3.13 12.63
CA ASP A 100 -5.62 -2.87 11.41
C ASP A 100 -4.53 -3.94 11.28
N ALA A 101 -4.55 -4.71 10.19
CA ALA A 101 -3.57 -5.77 10.01
C ALA A 101 -2.13 -5.24 9.93
N LEU A 102 -1.95 -3.98 9.51
CA LEU A 102 -0.64 -3.35 9.47
C LEU A 102 -0.13 -2.97 10.86
N SER A 103 -0.97 -2.89 11.90
CA SER A 103 -0.48 -2.67 13.27
C SER A 103 0.17 -3.91 13.89
N LEU A 104 0.12 -5.06 13.19
CA LEU A 104 0.73 -6.32 13.61
C LEU A 104 2.12 -6.53 12.98
N ILE A 105 2.55 -5.63 12.10
CA ILE A 105 3.83 -5.68 11.37
C ILE A 105 4.45 -4.28 11.30
N GLU A 106 5.74 -4.20 10.99
CA GLU A 106 6.40 -2.91 10.67
C GLU A 106 6.61 -2.81 9.16
N PRO A 107 5.68 -2.21 8.39
CA PRO A 107 5.81 -2.13 6.94
C PRO A 107 7.00 -1.25 6.55
N PRO A 108 7.87 -1.71 5.62
CA PRO A 108 8.96 -0.87 5.13
C PRO A 108 8.38 0.30 4.32
N SER A 109 8.83 1.52 4.60
CA SER A 109 8.33 2.71 3.88
C SER A 109 8.67 2.72 2.38
N ARG A 110 9.67 1.91 1.98
CA ARG A 110 10.11 1.72 0.60
C ARG A 110 10.43 0.25 0.33
N LEU A 111 9.92 -0.25 -0.79
CA LEU A 111 10.28 -1.50 -1.40
C LEU A 111 10.94 -1.22 -2.76
N SER A 112 11.85 -2.10 -3.17
CA SER A 112 12.56 -1.99 -4.45
C SER A 112 12.53 -3.32 -5.23
N GLY A 113 13.04 -3.30 -6.45
CA GLY A 113 13.25 -4.52 -7.25
C GLY A 113 11.95 -5.20 -7.69
N ALA A 114 11.94 -6.53 -7.69
CA ALA A 114 10.84 -7.33 -8.21
C ALA A 114 9.55 -7.17 -7.39
N THR A 115 9.67 -7.09 -6.05
CA THR A 115 8.53 -6.89 -5.15
C THR A 115 7.81 -5.57 -5.43
N ALA A 116 8.58 -4.48 -5.57
CA ALA A 116 8.02 -3.16 -5.89
C ALA A 116 7.30 -3.13 -7.24
N ARG A 117 7.92 -3.69 -8.29
CA ARG A 117 7.28 -3.81 -9.61
C ARG A 117 6.01 -4.64 -9.56
N ARG A 118 6.02 -5.75 -8.80
CA ARG A 118 4.82 -6.58 -8.63
C ARG A 118 3.69 -5.80 -7.97
N ILE A 119 3.96 -5.00 -6.93
CA ILE A 119 2.98 -4.10 -6.33
C ILE A 119 2.44 -3.11 -7.39
N GLY A 120 3.31 -2.54 -8.22
CA GLY A 120 2.89 -1.66 -9.32
C GLY A 120 1.94 -2.32 -10.33
N ASP A 121 2.21 -3.58 -10.71
CA ASP A 121 1.34 -4.35 -11.60
C ASP A 121 -0.01 -4.66 -10.95
N LEU A 122 -0.02 -5.00 -9.66
CA LEU A 122 -1.24 -5.25 -8.89
C LEU A 122 -2.08 -3.97 -8.73
N ASN A 123 -1.45 -2.83 -8.47
CA ASN A 123 -2.12 -1.52 -8.42
C ASN A 123 -2.77 -1.17 -9.76
N GLN A 124 -2.06 -1.38 -10.87
CA GLN A 124 -2.62 -1.17 -12.21
C GLN A 124 -3.79 -2.11 -12.49
N ALA A 125 -3.69 -3.39 -12.10
CA ALA A 125 -4.79 -4.34 -12.25
C ALA A 125 -6.03 -3.93 -11.44
N LEU A 126 -5.85 -3.48 -10.19
CA LEU A 126 -6.90 -2.94 -9.35
C LEU A 126 -7.55 -1.69 -9.98
N ALA A 127 -6.74 -0.75 -10.50
CA ALA A 127 -7.22 0.44 -11.18
C ALA A 127 -8.07 0.12 -12.43
N VAL A 128 -7.64 -0.86 -13.24
CA VAL A 128 -8.42 -1.34 -14.40
C VAL A 128 -9.74 -1.98 -13.95
N LEU A 129 -9.69 -2.82 -12.91
CA LEU A 129 -10.87 -3.52 -12.39
C LEU A 129 -11.88 -2.56 -11.76
N ALA A 130 -11.42 -1.46 -11.16
CA ALA A 130 -12.27 -0.41 -10.59
C ALA A 130 -13.09 0.35 -11.64
N LYS A 131 -12.65 0.35 -12.91
CA LYS A 131 -13.34 0.99 -14.04
C LYS A 131 -14.39 0.07 -14.69
N GLN A 132 -14.47 -1.19 -14.28
CA GLN A 132 -15.44 -2.16 -14.78
C GLN A 132 -16.74 -2.14 -13.96
N PRO A 133 -17.89 -2.57 -14.53
CA PRO A 133 -19.12 -2.75 -13.78
C PRO A 133 -18.91 -3.66 -12.56
N ALA A 134 -19.54 -3.31 -11.43
CA ALA A 134 -19.45 -4.10 -10.23
C ALA A 134 -20.17 -5.45 -10.39
N GLY A 135 -19.53 -6.52 -9.92
CA GLY A 135 -20.08 -7.87 -9.89
C GLY A 135 -19.33 -8.73 -8.86
N ILE A 136 -19.87 -9.90 -8.55
CA ILE A 136 -19.27 -10.81 -7.55
C ILE A 136 -17.86 -11.24 -7.99
N ALA A 137 -17.65 -11.52 -9.28
CA ALA A 137 -16.35 -11.85 -9.83
C ALA A 137 -15.34 -10.71 -9.64
N GLN A 138 -15.73 -9.47 -9.96
CA GLN A 138 -14.88 -8.29 -9.77
C GLN A 138 -14.58 -8.03 -8.29
N ALA A 139 -15.56 -8.27 -7.40
CA ALA A 139 -15.35 -8.15 -5.96
C ALA A 139 -14.34 -9.19 -5.44
N ALA A 140 -14.48 -10.46 -5.84
CA ALA A 140 -13.54 -11.52 -5.48
C ALA A 140 -12.13 -11.24 -6.01
N GLN A 141 -12.02 -10.76 -7.26
CA GLN A 141 -10.73 -10.44 -7.86
C GLN A 141 -10.06 -9.23 -7.19
N ARG A 142 -10.80 -8.17 -6.85
CA ARG A 142 -10.25 -7.04 -6.07
C ARG A 142 -9.69 -7.51 -4.73
N LYS A 143 -10.43 -8.38 -4.05
CA LYS A 143 -10.01 -8.94 -2.75
C LYS A 143 -8.73 -9.77 -2.88
N ALA A 144 -8.66 -10.64 -3.90
CA ALA A 144 -7.48 -11.45 -4.17
C ALA A 144 -6.23 -10.59 -4.44
N LEU A 145 -6.34 -9.57 -5.30
CA LEU A 145 -5.24 -8.66 -5.60
C LEU A 145 -4.81 -7.84 -4.37
N GLY A 146 -5.78 -7.37 -3.57
CA GLY A 146 -5.49 -6.66 -2.33
C GLY A 146 -4.73 -7.52 -1.31
N PHE A 147 -5.11 -8.80 -1.17
CA PHE A 147 -4.37 -9.75 -0.32
C PHE A 147 -2.97 -10.03 -0.86
N GLU A 148 -2.81 -10.10 -2.18
CA GLU A 148 -1.48 -10.29 -2.77
C GLU A 148 -0.55 -9.10 -2.47
N ILE A 149 -1.05 -7.86 -2.56
CA ILE A 149 -0.30 -6.67 -2.14
C ILE A 149 0.08 -6.76 -0.65
N PHE A 150 -0.89 -7.09 0.21
CA PHE A 150 -0.63 -7.21 1.65
C PHE A 150 0.39 -8.30 1.97
N ALA A 151 0.32 -9.45 1.31
CA ALA A 151 1.29 -10.54 1.49
C ALA A 151 2.71 -10.13 1.10
N LEU A 152 2.88 -9.37 0.01
CA LEU A 152 4.18 -8.84 -0.41
C LEU A 152 4.77 -7.85 0.61
N ILE A 153 3.92 -7.01 1.20
CA ILE A 153 4.33 -6.08 2.27
C ILE A 153 4.72 -6.88 3.52
N ALA A 154 3.85 -7.77 3.99
CA ALA A 154 4.07 -8.56 5.20
C ALA A 154 5.33 -9.43 5.11
N ALA A 155 5.61 -10.03 3.95
CA ALA A 155 6.83 -10.80 3.73
C ALA A 155 8.12 -9.96 3.75
N ALA A 156 8.03 -8.66 3.48
CA ALA A 156 9.14 -7.72 3.53
C ALA A 156 9.27 -6.99 4.87
N SER A 157 8.25 -7.11 5.74
CA SER A 157 8.26 -6.55 7.09
C SER A 157 8.98 -7.47 8.07
N PRO A 158 9.80 -6.93 9.00
CA PRO A 158 10.18 -7.70 10.16
C PRO A 158 8.94 -8.06 10.98
N ALA A 159 8.97 -9.23 11.62
CA ALA A 159 7.97 -9.58 12.61
C ALA A 159 8.10 -8.64 13.81
N VAL A 160 7.01 -7.99 14.20
CA VAL A 160 6.95 -7.28 15.49
C VAL A 160 6.91 -8.34 16.58
N PRO A 161 7.79 -8.30 17.59
CA PRO A 161 7.64 -9.17 18.76
C PRO A 161 6.25 -8.95 19.34
N ALA A 162 5.45 -10.00 19.43
CA ALA A 162 4.10 -9.89 19.97
C ALA A 162 4.19 -9.39 21.43
N ALA A 163 3.96 -8.11 21.66
CA ALA A 163 3.71 -7.56 22.99
C ALA A 163 2.28 -7.94 23.36
N LEU A 164 2.08 -9.21 23.70
CA LEU A 164 0.86 -9.70 24.31
C LEU A 164 1.11 -9.74 25.82
N ASP A 165 1.02 -8.57 26.45
CA ASP A 165 0.90 -8.42 27.91
C ASP A 165 -0.59 -8.41 28.31
#